data_AF-A0A8X8B769-F1
#
_entry.id   AF-A0A8X8B769-F1
#
_cell.length_a   1.000
_cell.length_b   1.000
_cell.length_c   1.000
_cell.angle_alpha   90.00
_cell.angle_beta   90.00
_cell.angle_gamma   90.00
#
_symmetry.space_group_name_H-M   'P 1'
#
loop_
_entity.id
_entity.type
_entity.pdbx_description
1 polymer ?
#
loop_
_entity_poly.entity_id
_entity_poly.type
_entity_poly.pdbx_seq_one_letter_code
_entity_poly.pdbx_strand_id
1 'polypeptide(L)'
;MDKGFSCYNGETVAVDDDYDVGCKTPTRDECRIPAYPPCPPPVRRKRSIHFGKKSEPPKNGYFQPPDLELFFTTVAPSRRQESCA
;
A
#
# COMPACT_ATOMS: atom_id res chain seq x y z
N MET A 1 11.57 -30.21 69.15
CA MET A 1 12.70 -29.25 69.15
C MET A 1 12.51 -28.37 67.94
N ASP A 2 11.74 -27.32 68.18
CA ASP A 2 10.91 -26.63 67.21
C ASP A 2 11.63 -25.31 66.95
N LYS A 3 12.46 -25.27 65.91
CA LYS A 3 13.19 -24.06 65.55
C LYS A 3 12.38 -23.33 64.50
N GLY A 4 11.51 -22.45 64.99
CA GLY A 4 10.75 -21.51 64.18
C GLY A 4 11.68 -20.68 63.30
N PHE A 5 11.41 -20.69 62.01
CA PHE A 5 12.01 -19.75 61.08
C PHE A 5 10.97 -18.66 60.80
N SER A 6 11.01 -17.61 61.62
CA SER A 6 10.29 -16.36 61.38
C SER A 6 10.88 -15.71 60.13
N CYS A 7 10.20 -15.86 59.00
CA CYS A 7 10.58 -15.28 57.71
C CYS A 7 9.71 -14.07 57.39
N TYR A 8 9.74 -13.04 58.23
CA TYR A 8 9.31 -11.70 57.84
C TYR A 8 10.27 -10.68 58.46
N ASN A 9 11.43 -10.53 57.83
CA ASN A 9 12.16 -9.28 57.94
C ASN A 9 11.48 -8.32 56.96
N GLY A 10 10.91 -7.24 57.49
CA GLY A 10 10.32 -6.16 56.71
C GLY A 10 11.40 -5.51 55.86
N GLU A 11 11.40 -5.81 54.57
CA GLU A 11 12.23 -5.14 53.60
C GLU A 11 11.36 -4.17 52.81
N THR A 12 11.68 -2.89 52.95
CA THR A 12 11.09 -1.76 52.25
C THR A 12 11.07 -2.06 50.75
N VAL A 13 9.89 -2.12 50.15
CA VAL A 13 9.74 -2.34 48.72
C VAL A 13 10.30 -1.12 47.99
N ALA A 14 11.56 -1.21 47.54
CA ALA A 14 12.06 -0.30 46.54
C ALA A 14 11.16 -0.46 45.31
N VAL A 15 10.47 0.61 44.93
CA VAL A 15 9.74 0.64 43.66
C VAL A 15 10.82 0.59 42.58
N ASP A 16 11.03 -0.60 42.04
CA ASP A 16 11.93 -0.84 40.92
C ASP A 16 11.35 -0.11 39.71
N ASP A 17 12.05 0.91 39.20
CA ASP A 17 11.64 1.74 38.06
C ASP A 17 11.82 0.99 36.70
N ASP A 18 11.92 -0.34 36.70
CA ASP A 18 12.11 -1.18 35.49
C ASP A 18 10.78 -1.70 34.90
N TYR A 19 9.66 -1.04 35.16
CA TYR A 19 8.38 -1.38 34.50
C TYR A 19 8.27 -0.87 33.06
N ASP A 20 9.33 -0.29 32.50
CA ASP A 20 9.33 0.26 31.14
C ASP A 20 10.00 -0.67 30.09
N VAL A 21 10.09 -1.97 30.39
CA VAL A 21 10.32 -2.96 29.33
C VAL A 21 8.97 -3.26 28.67
N GLY A 22 8.54 -2.34 27.80
CA GLY A 22 7.37 -2.56 26.94
C GLY A 22 7.49 -3.86 26.12
N CYS A 23 6.38 -4.30 25.52
CA CYS A 23 6.37 -5.48 24.66
C CYS A 23 7.41 -5.36 23.53
N LYS A 24 8.45 -6.20 23.56
CA LYS A 24 9.52 -6.25 22.54
C LYS A 24 9.32 -7.46 21.63
N THR A 25 9.75 -7.32 20.38
CA THR A 25 9.78 -8.45 19.43
C THR A 25 10.78 -9.51 19.93
N PRO A 26 10.40 -10.79 20.02
CA PRO A 26 11.33 -11.86 20.39
C PRO A 26 12.55 -11.92 19.46
N THR A 27 13.75 -12.00 20.04
CA THR A 27 15.03 -12.00 19.30
C THR A 27 15.59 -13.38 19.01
N ARG A 28 14.98 -14.45 19.56
CA ARG A 28 15.39 -15.84 19.33
C ARG A 28 15.22 -16.20 17.85
N ASP A 29 16.17 -16.96 17.30
CA ASP A 29 16.19 -17.33 15.88
C ASP A 29 14.94 -18.09 15.44
N GLU A 30 14.37 -18.93 16.31
CA GLU A 30 13.14 -19.67 16.06
C GLU A 30 11.89 -18.77 15.90
N CYS A 31 11.92 -17.55 16.44
CA CYS A 31 10.84 -16.57 16.35
C CYS A 31 11.10 -15.50 15.27
N ARG A 32 12.31 -15.45 14.72
CA ARG A 32 12.73 -14.39 13.79
C ARG A 32 12.19 -14.69 12.40
N ILE A 33 11.58 -13.70 11.77
CA ILE A 33 11.16 -13.80 10.37
C ILE A 33 12.43 -13.95 9.50
N PRO A 34 12.53 -15.01 8.67
CA PRO A 34 13.66 -15.19 7.77
C PRO A 34 13.84 -13.97 6.87
N ALA A 35 15.10 -13.63 6.58
CA ALA A 35 15.39 -12.56 5.62
C ALA A 35 14.78 -12.91 4.26
N TYR A 36 14.20 -11.91 3.58
CA TYR A 36 13.68 -12.10 2.23
C TYR A 36 14.81 -12.59 1.31
N PRO A 37 14.55 -13.59 0.45
CA PRO A 37 15.50 -13.96 -0.57
C PRO A 37 15.78 -12.76 -1.48
N PRO A 38 16.98 -12.67 -2.08
CA PRO A 38 17.28 -11.61 -3.03
C PRO A 38 16.25 -11.59 -4.16
N CYS A 39 15.87 -10.39 -4.61
CA CYS A 39 14.94 -10.24 -5.71
C CYS A 39 15.43 -11.03 -6.93
N PRO A 40 14.54 -11.75 -7.64
CA PRO A 40 14.93 -12.43 -8.86
C PRO A 40 15.48 -11.43 -9.88
N PRO A 41 16.39 -11.86 -10.77
CA PRO A 41 16.94 -10.98 -11.80
C PRO A 41 15.82 -10.41 -12.69
N PRO A 42 15.96 -9.17 -13.18
CA PRO A 42 14.92 -8.52 -13.96
C PRO A 42 14.62 -9.30 -15.25
N VAL A 43 13.34 -9.52 -15.53
CA VAL A 43 12.89 -10.15 -16.77
C VAL A 43 13.14 -9.22 -17.96
N ARG A 44 13.56 -9.81 -19.10
CA ARG A 44 13.79 -9.05 -20.34
C ARG A 44 12.49 -8.41 -20.82
N ARG A 45 12.53 -7.12 -21.12
CA ARG A 45 11.39 -6.41 -21.73
C ARG A 45 11.04 -7.05 -23.07
N LYS A 46 9.74 -7.34 -23.28
CA LYS A 46 9.23 -7.77 -24.58
C LYS A 46 9.38 -6.62 -25.57
N ARG A 47 9.92 -6.90 -26.77
CA ARG A 47 10.01 -5.89 -27.83
C ARG A 47 8.60 -5.48 -28.24
N SER A 48 8.38 -4.18 -28.44
CA SER A 48 7.12 -3.68 -28.99
C SER A 48 6.91 -4.30 -30.37
N ILE A 49 5.84 -5.06 -30.53
CA ILE A 49 5.36 -5.45 -31.86
C ILE A 49 4.80 -4.15 -32.45
N HIS A 50 5.50 -3.58 -33.43
CA HIS A 50 4.98 -2.43 -34.16
C HIS A 50 3.77 -2.91 -34.98
N PHE A 51 2.57 -2.68 -34.48
CA PHE A 51 1.34 -2.85 -35.24
C PHE A 51 1.29 -1.76 -36.32
N GLY A 52 1.80 -2.08 -37.51
CA GLY A 52 1.61 -1.29 -38.72
C GLY A 52 2.23 0.11 -38.73
N LYS A 53 1.93 0.83 -39.82
CA LYS A 53 2.30 2.24 -40.01
C LYS A 53 1.78 3.04 -38.82
N LYS A 54 2.67 3.75 -38.13
CA LYS A 54 2.28 4.70 -37.09
C LYS A 54 1.30 5.68 -37.73
N SER A 55 0.02 5.61 -37.36
CA SER A 55 -0.93 6.64 -37.75
C SER A 55 -0.35 7.96 -37.24
N GLU A 56 -0.28 8.95 -38.11
CA GLU A 56 0.06 10.30 -37.67
C GLU A 56 -0.92 10.69 -36.55
N PRO A 57 -0.45 11.36 -35.48
CA PRO A 57 -1.35 11.89 -34.48
C PRO A 57 -2.47 12.67 -35.17
N PRO A 58 -3.74 12.50 -34.75
CA PRO A 58 -4.84 13.28 -35.30
C PRO A 58 -4.49 14.77 -35.28
N LYS A 59 -4.77 15.49 -36.36
CA LYS A 59 -4.40 16.91 -36.52
C LYS A 59 -4.91 17.81 -35.38
N ASN A 60 -5.98 17.38 -34.72
CA ASN A 60 -6.59 18.09 -33.59
C ASN A 60 -6.10 17.59 -32.22
N GLY A 61 -5.07 16.75 -32.16
CA GLY A 61 -4.42 16.29 -30.93
C GLY A 61 -5.20 15.26 -30.10
N TYR A 62 -6.49 15.07 -30.39
CA TYR A 62 -7.34 14.13 -29.66
C TYR A 62 -7.65 12.89 -30.49
N PHE A 63 -7.72 11.75 -29.80
CA PHE A 63 -8.29 10.53 -30.35
C PHE A 63 -9.77 10.78 -30.65
N GLN A 64 -10.13 10.70 -31.93
CA GLN A 64 -11.52 10.76 -32.39
C GLN A 64 -11.96 9.34 -32.75
N PRO A 65 -12.40 8.52 -31.77
CA PRO A 65 -12.96 7.23 -32.08
C PRO A 65 -14.32 7.43 -32.78
N PRO A 66 -14.62 6.61 -33.80
CA PRO A 66 -15.79 6.77 -34.65
C PRO A 66 -17.13 6.56 -33.92
N ASP A 67 -17.11 6.06 -32.68
CA ASP A 67 -18.28 5.76 -31.85
C ASP A 67 -18.72 6.95 -30.99
N LEU A 68 -17.81 7.83 -30.55
CA LEU A 68 -18.13 8.98 -29.70
C LEU A 68 -19.09 9.98 -30.35
N GLU A 69 -18.95 10.22 -31.66
CA GLU A 69 -19.89 11.11 -32.38
C GLU A 69 -21.31 10.53 -32.42
N LEU A 70 -21.44 9.20 -32.46
CA LEU A 70 -22.74 8.53 -32.41
C LEU A 70 -23.38 8.66 -31.01
N PHE A 71 -22.59 8.64 -29.95
CA PHE A 71 -23.10 8.86 -28.59
C PHE A 71 -23.62 10.28 -28.39
N PHE A 72 -22.93 11.31 -28.88
CA PHE A 72 -23.38 12.70 -28.71
C PHE A 72 -24.59 13.07 -29.58
N THR A 73 -24.73 12.44 -30.75
CA THR A 73 -25.90 12.66 -31.63
C THR A 73 -27.16 11.96 -31.12
N THR A 74 -27.01 10.79 -30.50
CA THR A 74 -28.15 10.02 -29.97
C THR A 74 -28.55 10.46 -28.56
N VAL A 75 -27.61 10.95 -27.76
CA VAL A 75 -27.81 11.32 -26.34
C VAL A 75 -27.91 12.84 -26.13
N ALA A 76 -28.13 13.66 -27.17
CA ALA A 76 -28.46 15.07 -26.96
C ALA A 76 -29.95 15.22 -26.59
N PRO A 77 -30.35 15.35 -25.30
CA PRO A 77 -31.62 15.99 -25.02
C PRO A 77 -31.50 17.42 -25.53
N SER A 78 -32.52 17.87 -26.27
CA SER A 78 -32.72 19.27 -26.67
C SER A 78 -32.36 20.19 -25.50
N ARG A 79 -31.14 20.74 -25.49
CA ARG A 79 -30.75 21.75 -24.51
C ARG A 79 -31.39 23.04 -25.01
N ARG A 80 -32.54 23.38 -24.43
CA ARG A 80 -33.03 24.76 -24.41
C ARG A 80 -31.87 25.65 -23.96
N GLN A 81 -31.36 26.45 -24.87
CA GLN A 81 -30.44 27.52 -24.52
C GLN A 81 -31.27 28.63 -23.88
N GLU A 82 -31.20 28.74 -22.57
CA GLU A 82 -31.49 30.01 -21.90
C GLU A 82 -30.14 30.64 -21.58
N SER A 83 -29.73 31.63 -22.39
CA SER A 83 -28.61 32.50 -22.09
C SER A 83 -29.10 33.61 -21.18
N CYS A 84 -28.56 33.73 -19.96
CA CYS A 84 -28.70 34.96 -19.18
C CYS A 84 -27.77 36.04 -19.76
N ALA A 85 -28.28 37.28 -19.74
CA ALA A 85 -27.63 38.51 -20.17
C ALA A 85 -26.58 39.00 -19.16
#